data_AF-A0AA40CQB7-F1
#
_entry.id   AF-A0AA40CQB7-F1
#
_cell.length_a   1.000
_cell.length_b   1.000
_cell.length_c   1.000
_cell.angle_alpha   90.00
_cell.angle_beta   90.00
_cell.angle_gamma   90.00
#
_symmetry.space_group_name_H-M   'P 1'
#
loop_
_entity.id
_entity.type
_entity.pdbx_description
1 polymer ?
#
loop_
_entity_poly.entity_id
_entity_poly.type
_entity_poly.pdbx_seq_one_letter_code
_entity_poly.pdbx_strand_id
1 'polypeptide(L)'
;MERDSSNALDLVVARLASMHLSESDFYQLFAEAIDAGRPDSEDEAELTTGVLHVPAALTADSPRWHGNPIFSIFLTTHQAEQTSTSGNNEEALSIRDQLAACKTQRDVEAVVKRGLYPVENIPRERRRADD
;
A
#
# COMPACT_ATOMS: atom_id res chain seq x y z
N MET A 1 -23.96 -7.16 -22.23
CA MET A 1 -23.69 -5.75 -21.89
C MET A 1 -23.57 -5.54 -20.38
N GLU A 2 -24.61 -5.74 -19.56
CA GLU A 2 -24.48 -5.62 -18.09
C GLU A 2 -23.56 -6.68 -17.46
N ARG A 3 -23.66 -7.96 -17.87
CA ARG A 3 -22.77 -9.03 -17.40
C ARG A 3 -21.30 -8.79 -17.72
N ASP A 4 -20.99 -8.24 -18.90
CA ASP A 4 -19.62 -7.98 -19.33
C ASP A 4 -18.99 -6.85 -18.50
N SER A 5 -19.80 -5.87 -18.08
CA SER A 5 -19.38 -4.79 -17.18
C SER A 5 -19.11 -5.28 -15.76
N SER A 6 -19.93 -6.19 -15.23
CA SER A 6 -19.72 -6.80 -13.91
C SER A 6 -18.41 -7.58 -13.86
N ASN A 7 -18.14 -8.40 -14.87
CA ASN A 7 -16.91 -9.19 -14.92
C ASN A 7 -15.66 -8.31 -15.04
N ALA A 8 -15.75 -7.19 -15.76
CA ALA A 8 -14.65 -6.23 -15.86
C ALA A 8 -14.35 -5.55 -14.52
N LEU A 9 -15.39 -5.22 -13.74
CA LEU A 9 -15.26 -4.65 -12.40
C LEU A 9 -14.63 -5.66 -11.44
N ASP A 10 -15.10 -6.91 -11.43
CA ASP A 10 -14.54 -7.98 -10.60
C ASP A 10 -13.05 -8.19 -10.86
N LEU A 11 -12.62 -8.11 -12.13
CA LEU A 11 -11.22 -8.22 -12.50
C LEU A 11 -10.38 -7.05 -11.96
N VAL A 12 -10.92 -5.83 -11.98
CA VAL A 12 -10.25 -4.65 -11.42
C VAL A 12 -10.12 -4.77 -9.91
N VAL A 13 -11.20 -5.18 -9.23
CA VAL A 13 -11.22 -5.40 -7.78
C VAL A 13 -10.17 -6.43 -7.37
N ALA A 14 -10.11 -7.58 -8.08
CA ALA A 14 -9.12 -8.61 -7.83
C ALA A 14 -7.69 -8.11 -8.08
N ARG A 15 -7.43 -7.43 -9.20
CA ARG A 15 -6.10 -6.97 -9.58
C ARG A 15 -5.54 -5.87 -8.67
N LEU A 16 -6.42 -5.09 -8.05
CA LEU A 16 -6.06 -4.06 -7.08
C LEU A 16 -6.11 -4.59 -5.64
N ALA A 17 -6.33 -5.89 -5.41
CA ALA A 17 -6.51 -6.44 -4.07
C ALA A 17 -7.48 -5.57 -3.25
N SER A 18 -8.60 -5.22 -3.87
CA SER A 18 -9.67 -4.43 -3.26
C SER A 18 -10.83 -5.34 -2.88
N MET A 19 -11.80 -4.80 -2.16
CA MET A 19 -13.04 -5.49 -1.85
C MET A 19 -14.25 -4.64 -2.26
N HIS A 20 -15.36 -5.31 -2.56
CA HIS A 20 -16.63 -4.65 -2.73
C HIS A 20 -17.12 -4.13 -1.39
N LEU A 21 -17.60 -2.89 -1.38
CA LEU A 21 -18.22 -2.27 -0.22
C LEU A 21 -19.73 -2.30 -0.38
N SER A 22 -20.45 -2.53 0.72
CA SER A 22 -21.89 -2.32 0.73
C SER A 22 -22.21 -0.82 0.68
N GLU A 23 -23.44 -0.47 0.31
CA GLU A 23 -23.89 0.93 0.37
C GLU A 23 -23.81 1.49 1.80
N SER A 24 -24.08 0.66 2.81
CA SER A 24 -23.90 1.05 4.22
C SER A 24 -22.45 1.33 4.58
N ASP A 25 -21.50 0.51 4.14
CA ASP A 25 -20.07 0.75 4.39
C ASP A 25 -19.62 2.04 3.70
N PHE A 26 -20.15 2.31 2.51
CA PHE A 26 -19.89 3.55 1.79
C PHE A 26 -20.41 4.78 2.55
N TYR A 27 -21.61 4.73 3.15
CA TYR A 27 -22.10 5.85 3.98
C TYR A 27 -21.32 5.99 5.29
N GLN A 28 -20.97 4.88 5.93
CA GLN A 28 -20.16 4.88 7.14
C GLN A 28 -18.80 5.57 6.88
N LEU A 29 -18.23 5.34 5.70
CA LEU A 29 -16.99 5.99 5.28
C LEU A 29 -17.04 7.52 5.37
N PHE A 30 -18.12 8.12 4.86
CA PHE A 30 -18.28 9.58 4.91
C PHE A 30 -18.50 10.09 6.33
N ALA A 31 -19.25 9.33 7.14
CA ALA A 31 -19.48 9.69 8.54
C ALA A 31 -18.16 9.72 9.32
N GLU A 32 -17.33 8.68 9.17
CA GLU A 32 -16.01 8.58 9.81
C GLU A 32 -15.06 9.65 9.29
N ALA A 33 -15.04 9.92 7.98
CA ALA A 33 -14.20 10.98 7.42
C ALA A 33 -14.57 12.37 7.95
N ILE A 34 -15.86 12.65 8.18
CA ILE A 34 -16.31 13.90 8.79
C ILE A 34 -15.87 13.99 10.25
N ASP A 35 -15.95 12.90 10.99
CA ASP A 35 -15.59 12.88 12.42
C ASP A 35 -14.08 13.01 12.62
N ALA A 36 -13.30 12.19 11.91
CA ALA A 36 -11.83 12.23 11.92
C ALA A 36 -11.26 13.56 11.40
N GLY A 37 -11.98 14.24 10.51
CA GLY A 37 -11.58 15.54 9.95
C GLY A 37 -11.83 16.73 10.87
N ARG A 38 -12.43 16.55 12.05
CA ARG A 38 -12.69 17.66 12.97
C ARG A 38 -11.41 18.19 13.62
N PRO A 39 -11.29 19.51 13.85
CA PRO A 39 -10.09 20.08 14.48
C PRO A 39 -9.80 19.57 15.90
N ASP A 40 -10.83 19.09 16.59
CA ASP A 40 -10.80 18.52 17.94
C ASP A 40 -10.82 16.98 17.94
N SER A 41 -10.74 16.35 16.77
CA SER A 41 -10.60 14.89 16.65
C SER A 41 -9.27 14.43 17.24
N GLU A 42 -9.30 13.35 18.02
CA GLU A 42 -8.09 12.64 18.45
C GLU A 42 -7.57 11.68 17.37
N ASP A 43 -8.38 11.42 16.34
CA ASP A 43 -8.04 10.55 15.21
C ASP A 43 -7.30 11.31 14.10
N GLU A 44 -6.49 10.58 13.34
CA GLU A 44 -5.80 11.11 12.17
C GLU A 44 -6.80 11.38 11.03
N ALA A 45 -6.69 12.54 10.38
CA ALA A 45 -7.56 12.94 9.27
C ALA A 45 -7.24 12.21 7.95
N GLU A 46 -6.88 10.94 8.03
CA GLU A 46 -6.62 10.06 6.90
C GLU A 46 -7.39 8.76 7.10
N LEU A 47 -8.10 8.34 6.05
CA LEU A 47 -8.89 7.13 6.11
C LEU A 47 -8.73 6.34 4.81
N THR A 48 -8.32 5.08 4.93
CA THR A 48 -8.19 4.15 3.82
C THR A 48 -9.11 2.96 4.03
N THR A 49 -9.92 2.63 3.02
CA THR A 49 -10.89 1.52 3.06
C THR A 49 -10.87 0.72 1.76
N GLY A 50 -11.54 -0.43 1.75
CA GLY A 50 -11.77 -1.20 0.53
C GLY A 50 -10.51 -1.87 -0.02
N VAL A 51 -9.44 -1.93 0.77
CA VAL A 51 -8.16 -2.57 0.41
C VAL A 51 -7.96 -3.82 1.27
N LEU A 52 -7.56 -4.92 0.65
CA LEU A 52 -7.25 -6.17 1.31
C LEU A 52 -5.79 -6.18 1.78
N HIS A 53 -5.54 -6.90 2.87
CA HIS A 53 -4.17 -7.23 3.26
C HIS A 53 -3.56 -8.20 2.25
N VAL A 54 -2.31 -7.95 1.87
CA VAL A 54 -1.55 -8.80 0.92
C VAL A 54 -0.20 -9.20 1.51
N PRO A 55 0.41 -10.30 1.05
CA PRO A 55 1.74 -10.69 1.50
C PRO A 55 2.78 -9.59 1.27
N ALA A 56 3.65 -9.36 2.27
CA ALA A 56 4.76 -8.43 2.14
C ALA A 56 5.77 -8.84 1.06
N ALA A 57 5.90 -10.14 0.79
CA ALA A 57 6.72 -10.66 -0.30
C ALA A 57 6.11 -10.30 -1.67
N LEU A 58 6.91 -9.65 -2.52
CA LEU A 58 6.50 -9.28 -3.88
C LEU A 58 6.35 -10.54 -4.76
N THR A 59 5.21 -10.69 -5.42
CA THR A 59 4.91 -11.78 -6.36
C THR A 59 4.39 -11.23 -7.69
N ALA A 60 4.25 -12.09 -8.70
CA ALA A 60 3.68 -11.70 -9.99
C ALA A 60 2.23 -11.19 -9.88
N ASP A 61 1.50 -11.62 -8.85
CA ASP A 61 0.11 -11.27 -8.60
C ASP A 61 -0.05 -10.10 -7.61
N SER A 62 1.06 -9.50 -7.16
CA SER A 62 1.00 -8.36 -6.25
C SER A 62 0.27 -7.17 -6.89
N PRO A 63 -0.59 -6.47 -6.13
CA PRO A 63 -1.31 -5.32 -6.66
C PRO A 63 -0.34 -4.20 -7.02
N ARG A 64 -0.75 -3.33 -7.96
CA ARG A 64 0.11 -2.23 -8.45
C ARG A 64 0.56 -1.27 -7.34
N TRP A 65 -0.20 -1.16 -6.26
CA TRP A 65 0.13 -0.31 -5.12
C TRP A 65 1.09 -0.98 -4.12
N HIS A 66 1.47 -2.25 -4.29
CA HIS A 66 2.31 -3.00 -3.34
C HIS A 66 3.60 -2.25 -2.95
N GLY A 67 4.26 -1.62 -3.92
CA GLY A 67 5.48 -0.83 -3.69
C GLY A 67 5.24 0.60 -3.20
N ASN A 68 3.99 1.04 -3.07
CA ASN A 68 3.67 2.39 -2.59
C ASN A 68 3.67 2.39 -1.04
N PRO A 69 4.51 3.23 -0.41
CA PRO A 69 4.66 3.27 1.04
C PRO A 69 3.35 3.56 1.79
N ILE A 70 2.41 4.31 1.19
CA ILE A 70 1.12 4.67 1.81
C ILE A 70 0.33 3.40 2.16
N PHE A 71 0.48 2.34 1.37
CA PHE A 71 -0.21 1.07 1.58
C PHE A 71 0.59 0.06 2.40
N SER A 72 1.72 0.47 3.02
CA SER A 72 2.58 -0.45 3.78
C SER A 72 1.85 -1.11 4.94
N ILE A 73 0.84 -0.45 5.52
CA ILE A 73 0.01 -1.00 6.60
C ILE A 73 -0.81 -2.22 6.16
N PHE A 74 -1.08 -2.35 4.86
CA PHE A 74 -1.80 -3.49 4.28
C PHE A 74 -0.87 -4.64 3.90
N LEU A 75 0.44 -4.50 4.06
CA LEU A 75 1.40 -5.58 3.83
C LEU A 75 1.53 -6.45 5.09
N THR A 76 1.14 -7.72 4.99
CA THR A 76 1.27 -8.69 6.07
C THR A 76 2.54 -9.52 5.89
N THR A 77 3.48 -9.39 6.82
CA THR A 77 4.54 -10.39 7.02
C THR A 77 3.89 -11.57 7.73
N HIS A 78 3.89 -12.76 7.14
CA HIS A 78 3.46 -13.96 7.85
C HIS A 78 4.31 -14.14 9.12
N GLN A 79 3.85 -13.63 10.26
CA GLN A 79 4.09 -14.31 11.54
C GLN A 79 3.00 -15.37 11.66
N ALA A 80 3.15 -16.44 10.87
CA ALA A 80 2.56 -17.68 11.31
C ALA A 80 3.26 -18.02 12.63
N GLU A 81 2.49 -18.10 13.71
CA GLU A 81 2.88 -18.78 14.94
C GLU A 81 3.30 -20.22 14.58
N GLN A 82 4.57 -20.44 14.23
CA GLN A 82 5.22 -21.75 14.21
C GLN A 82 6.72 -21.62 13.98
N THR A 83 7.45 -21.80 15.09
CA THR A 83 8.70 -22.57 15.19
C THR A 83 9.78 -22.34 14.14
N SER A 84 10.85 -21.68 14.56
CA SER A 84 12.26 -21.98 14.25
C SER A 84 12.54 -22.72 12.93
N THR A 85 13.08 -22.02 11.93
CA THR A 85 14.35 -22.37 11.27
C THR A 85 14.71 -21.29 10.27
N SER A 86 15.97 -20.87 10.37
CA SER A 86 16.71 -19.96 9.50
C SER A 86 16.42 -20.13 8.01
N GLY A 87 16.08 -19.01 7.35
CA GLY A 87 16.08 -18.89 5.91
C GLY A 87 16.41 -17.45 5.53
N ASN A 88 17.62 -17.24 4.99
CA ASN A 88 18.10 -15.97 4.45
C ASN A 88 17.22 -15.50 3.28
N ASN A 89 16.06 -14.94 3.55
CA ASN A 89 15.50 -13.91 2.69
C ASN A 89 15.84 -12.59 3.35
N GLU A 90 16.39 -11.68 2.56
CA GLU A 90 16.65 -10.30 2.96
C GLU A 90 15.36 -9.71 3.54
N GLU A 91 15.21 -9.81 4.85
CA GLU A 91 14.18 -9.11 5.61
C GLU A 91 14.48 -7.63 5.37
N ALA A 92 13.76 -7.04 4.42
CA ALA A 92 13.80 -5.61 4.21
C ALA A 92 13.43 -4.97 5.55
N LEU A 93 14.44 -4.46 6.26
CA LEU A 93 14.29 -3.81 7.56
C LEU A 93 13.09 -2.87 7.49
N SER A 94 12.20 -2.90 8.48
CA SER A 94 11.02 -2.04 8.44
C SER A 94 11.45 -0.57 8.33
N ILE A 95 10.63 0.29 7.71
CA ILE A 95 10.93 1.74 7.63
C ILE A 95 11.20 2.31 9.04
N ARG A 96 10.50 1.80 10.06
CA ARG A 96 10.71 2.15 11.46
C ARG A 96 12.13 1.82 11.94
N ASP A 97 12.62 0.62 11.66
CA ASP A 97 13.98 0.20 12.05
C ASP A 97 15.06 0.98 11.30
N GLN A 98 14.82 1.27 10.02
CA GLN A 98 15.71 2.10 9.21
C GLN A 98 15.80 3.53 9.76
N LEU A 99 14.67 4.12 10.16
CA LEU A 99 14.63 5.44 10.78
C LEU A 99 15.31 5.43 12.16
N ALA A 100 15.11 4.39 12.97
CA ALA A 100 15.77 4.25 14.27
C ALA A 100 17.31 4.14 14.15
N ALA A 101 17.81 3.58 13.05
CA ALA A 101 19.24 3.47 12.78
C ALA A 101 19.89 4.76 12.24
N CYS A 102 19.09 5.76 11.84
CA CYS A 102 19.60 7.01 11.27
C CYS A 102 20.34 7.83 12.33
N LYS A 103 21.54 8.32 12.01
CA LYS A 103 22.37 9.12 12.92
C LYS A 103 22.46 10.58 12.51
N THR A 104 22.10 10.89 11.27
CA THR A 104 22.14 12.24 10.73
C THR A 104 20.82 12.59 10.04
N GLN A 105 20.54 13.89 9.94
CA GLN A 105 19.39 14.39 9.17
C GLN A 105 19.42 13.90 7.71
N ARG A 106 20.60 13.78 7.11
CA ARG A 106 20.77 13.31 5.74
C ARG A 106 20.36 11.84 5.58
N ASP A 107 20.61 11.01 6.59
CA ASP A 107 20.19 9.60 6.58
C ASP A 107 18.66 9.49 6.65
N VAL A 108 18.04 10.29 7.52
CA VAL A 108 16.58 10.38 7.63
C VAL A 108 15.96 10.82 6.30
N GLU A 109 16.47 11.89 5.70
CA GLU A 109 16.00 12.37 4.40
C GLU A 109 16.12 11.32 3.29
N ALA A 110 17.19 10.52 3.29
CA ALA A 110 17.39 9.45 2.32
C ALA A 110 16.37 8.32 2.49
N VAL A 111 16.09 7.92 3.74
CA VAL A 111 15.08 6.90 4.05
C VAL A 111 13.68 7.39 3.67
N VAL A 112 13.33 8.63 4.05
CA VAL A 112 12.02 9.24 3.74
C VAL A 112 11.82 9.40 2.23
N LYS A 113 12.83 9.87 1.49
CA LYS A 113 12.75 10.00 0.02
C LYS A 113 12.59 8.66 -0.67
N ARG A 114 13.30 7.62 -0.21
CA ARG A 114 13.15 6.27 -0.76
C ARG A 114 11.76 5.70 -0.45
N GLY A 115 11.22 5.98 0.75
CA GLY A 115 9.87 5.62 1.12
C GLY A 115 8.85 6.29 0.21
N LEU A 116 8.77 7.62 0.24
CA LEU A 116 7.77 8.43 -0.47
C LEU A 116 7.84 8.38 -1.99
N TYR A 117 9.03 8.17 -2.56
CA TYR A 117 9.24 8.04 -3.99
C TYR A 117 9.82 6.66 -4.28
N PRO A 118 9.00 5.59 -4.27
CA PRO A 118 9.45 4.33 -4.83
C PRO A 118 9.88 4.65 -6.25
N VAL A 119 11.13 4.35 -6.57
CA VAL A 119 11.69 4.58 -7.90
C VAL A 119 10.85 3.73 -8.83
N GLU A 120 9.84 4.34 -9.46
CA GLU A 120 9.12 3.71 -10.54
C GLU A 120 10.19 3.35 -11.57
N ASN A 121 10.40 2.06 -11.78
CA ASN A 121 11.01 1.55 -13.00
C ASN A 121 10.03 1.87 -14.15
N ILE A 122 9.89 3.15 -14.49
CA ILE A 122 9.26 3.59 -15.73
C ILE A 122 10.26 3.25 -16.83
N PRO A 123 9.93 2.35 -17.78
CA PRO A 123 10.78 2.13 -18.94
C PRO A 123 10.97 3.46 -19.67
N ARG A 124 12.22 3.91 -19.81
CA ARG A 124 12.59 5.15 -20.51
C ARG A 124 12.48 5.04 -22.04
N GLU A 125 11.40 4.45 -22.54
CA GLU A 125 11.22 4.23 -23.98
C GLU A 125 9.87 4.74 -24.49
N ARG A 126 9.50 5.99 -24.17
CA ARG A 126 8.52 6.79 -24.96
C ARG A 126 8.81 8.30 -24.91
N ARG A 127 10.08 8.69 -24.98
CA ARG A 127 10.50 10.08 -25.29
C ARG A 127 11.52 10.06 -26.42
N ARG A 128 11.05 9.65 -27.61
CA ARG A 128 11.61 9.96 -28.94
C ARG A 128 10.79 9.20 -29.98
N ALA A 129 9.71 9.82 -30.42
CA ALA A 129 9.06 9.57 -31.69
C ALA A 129 8.13 10.76 -31.94
N ASP A 130 8.76 11.92 -32.14
CA ASP A 130 8.20 13.10 -32.80
C ASP A 130 9.43 13.96 -33.13
N ASP A 131 10.06 13.60 -34.25
CA ASP A 131 10.88 14.45 -35.12
C ASP A 131 10.58 14.02 -36.56
#